data_AF-A0A6C0LHJ8-F1
#
_entry.id   AF-A0A6C0LHJ8-F1
#
_cell.length_a   1.000
_cell.length_b   1.000
_cell.length_c   1.000
_cell.angle_alpha   90.00
_cell.angle_beta   90.00
_cell.angle_gamma   90.00
#
_symmetry.space_group_name_H-M   'P 1'
#
loop_
_entity.id
_entity.type
_entity.pdbx_description
1 polymer ?
#
loop_
_entity_poly.entity_id
_entity_poly.type
_entity_poly.pdbx_seq_one_letter_code
_entity_poly.pdbx_strand_id
1 'polypeptide(L)'
;MGNSVSNIKENTSDVTDFLLKIDSLAAKFVTSSNISGSKKISDLYFCDDLVIMTSDILENKLTAMDLEHLKQRTEKGVVIDDMTTDKIIYFKKDQINNLDVKNKTDKRRICNGISKFYIKIAQVYAAILKTVNPMYTYKDEFGITHEVPESQKNTIPKNLSYTFTQINLCNRRLNALLNGQDYDVEKNKDILVHPDICSMNIDKHGNAMNLSNEEGMVEFSSLFNDEYNFDIGKFDKMSDNMKTKYNKALSKFYNAYTGTTGSLPENIKKFSDIKLIQFSKADCTTNGSLKKQIKGSLSEELFGKYAKHLREMYIKVNKQQDTIVNILREIFSIVNTEKGEKVIINPKLVYKNIDEIVSRTQELITSLYVTCEEDFLKGLDIFQEILSHHTRQVNDAKREKIKKDFEATLTGENNGENIVHSNTNSI
;
A
#
# COMPACT_ATOMS: atom_id res chain seq x y z
N MET A 1 22.56 12.44 6.09
CA MET A 1 23.94 12.66 5.61
C MET A 1 24.66 11.33 5.68
N GLY A 2 25.28 10.92 4.56
CA GLY A 2 25.93 9.61 4.41
C GLY A 2 25.46 8.87 3.15
N ASN A 3 25.54 9.52 1.97
CA ASN A 3 25.37 8.83 0.68
C ASN A 3 26.73 8.28 0.27
N SER A 4 26.83 6.96 0.17
CA SER A 4 27.97 6.29 -0.44
C SER A 4 27.88 6.50 -1.96
N VAL A 5 28.58 7.52 -2.45
CA VAL A 5 28.74 7.81 -3.88
C VAL A 5 29.85 6.91 -4.40
N SER A 6 29.50 5.89 -5.17
CA SER A 6 30.47 5.12 -5.95
C SER A 6 30.70 5.81 -7.29
N ASN A 7 31.86 6.47 -7.44
CA ASN A 7 32.33 6.97 -8.73
C ASN A 7 32.95 5.82 -9.53
N ILE A 8 32.23 5.30 -10.52
CA ILE A 8 32.80 4.34 -11.47
C ILE A 8 33.36 5.14 -12.65
N LYS A 9 34.69 5.16 -12.80
CA LYS A 9 35.37 5.66 -14.01
C LYS A 9 35.27 4.60 -15.11
N GLU A 10 34.88 5.03 -16.29
CA GLU A 10 34.74 4.22 -17.50
C GLU A 10 36.05 3.53 -17.89
N ASN A 11 36.08 2.23 -17.65
CA ASN A 11 36.76 1.25 -18.48
C ASN A 11 35.97 -0.06 -18.42
N THR A 12 34.66 0.06 -18.65
CA THR A 12 33.72 -1.07 -18.63
C THR A 12 33.76 -1.79 -19.97
N SER A 13 34.08 -3.09 -19.96
CA SER A 13 33.96 -3.96 -21.13
C SER A 13 32.55 -3.88 -21.73
N ASP A 14 32.42 -4.10 -23.05
CA ASP A 14 31.13 -4.09 -23.78
C ASP A 14 30.02 -4.90 -23.08
N VAL A 15 30.41 -5.96 -22.36
CA VAL A 15 29.52 -6.84 -21.58
C VAL A 15 28.89 -6.10 -20.38
N THR A 16 29.67 -5.29 -19.66
CA THR A 16 29.16 -4.54 -18.50
C THR A 16 28.18 -3.45 -18.94
N ASP A 17 28.47 -2.76 -20.04
CA ASP A 17 27.55 -1.77 -20.62
C ASP A 17 26.25 -2.43 -21.12
N PHE A 18 26.35 -3.63 -21.70
CA PHE A 18 25.18 -4.44 -22.07
C PHE A 18 24.29 -4.79 -20.86
N LEU A 19 24.87 -5.31 -19.77
CA LEU A 19 24.13 -5.67 -18.56
C LEU A 19 23.46 -4.44 -17.92
N LEU A 20 24.15 -3.30 -17.87
CA LEU A 20 23.59 -2.04 -17.36
C LEU A 20 22.42 -1.54 -18.21
N LYS A 21 22.47 -1.71 -19.53
CA LYS A 21 21.35 -1.39 -20.43
C LYS A 21 20.14 -2.26 -20.15
N ILE A 22 20.32 -3.57 -19.95
CA ILE A 22 19.23 -4.48 -19.58
C ILE A 22 18.62 -4.10 -18.23
N ASP A 23 19.45 -3.91 -17.21
CA ASP A 23 18.97 -3.53 -15.86
C ASP A 23 18.28 -2.15 -15.88
N SER A 24 18.68 -1.22 -16.75
CA SER A 24 18.01 0.07 -16.95
C SER A 24 16.66 -0.08 -17.66
N LEU A 25 16.59 -0.88 -18.72
CA LEU A 25 15.34 -1.16 -19.43
C LEU A 25 14.35 -1.88 -18.52
N ALA A 26 14.80 -2.88 -17.77
CA ALA A 26 13.99 -3.58 -16.78
C ALA A 26 13.50 -2.63 -15.70
N ALA A 27 14.34 -1.74 -15.17
CA ALA A 27 13.92 -0.76 -14.17
C ALA A 27 12.86 0.21 -14.71
N LYS A 28 13.06 0.74 -15.91
CA LYS A 28 12.07 1.61 -16.59
C LYS A 28 10.77 0.86 -16.82
N PHE A 29 10.85 -0.39 -17.23
CA PHE A 29 9.71 -1.25 -17.46
C PHE A 29 8.94 -1.49 -16.15
N VAL A 30 9.62 -1.93 -15.08
CA VAL A 30 9.05 -2.19 -13.74
C VAL A 30 8.40 -0.95 -13.12
N THR A 31 8.98 0.22 -13.35
CA THR A 31 8.48 1.49 -12.79
C THR A 31 7.47 2.20 -13.70
N SER A 32 7.24 1.69 -14.92
CA SER A 32 6.34 2.33 -15.85
C SER A 32 4.87 2.19 -15.41
N SER A 33 4.13 3.27 -15.64
CA SER A 33 2.71 3.49 -15.34
C SER A 33 1.74 2.37 -15.74
N ASN A 34 2.15 1.47 -16.64
CA ASN A 34 1.29 0.38 -17.15
C ASN A 34 1.12 -0.79 -16.17
N ILE A 35 1.85 -0.81 -15.05
CA ILE A 35 1.81 -1.92 -14.08
C ILE A 35 0.68 -1.77 -13.05
N SER A 36 0.29 -0.54 -12.71
CA SER A 36 -0.66 -0.27 -11.60
C SER A 36 -2.12 -0.07 -12.03
N GLY A 37 -2.43 -0.19 -13.32
CA GLY A 37 -3.74 0.18 -13.89
C GLY A 37 -4.53 -0.91 -14.62
N SER A 38 -4.04 -2.14 -14.73
CA SER A 38 -4.79 -3.18 -15.45
C SER A 38 -4.35 -4.57 -14.99
N LYS A 39 -5.24 -5.54 -14.78
CA LYS A 39 -5.67 -6.53 -15.79
C LYS A 39 -4.69 -6.92 -16.92
N LYS A 40 -3.54 -6.26 -17.10
CA LYS A 40 -2.51 -6.55 -18.12
C LYS A 40 -1.21 -7.13 -17.58
N ILE A 41 -1.01 -7.26 -16.26
CA ILE A 41 -0.02 -8.24 -15.75
C ILE A 41 -0.44 -9.66 -16.18
N SER A 42 -1.74 -9.87 -16.40
CA SER A 42 -2.34 -11.12 -16.86
C SER A 42 -2.49 -11.26 -18.37
N ASP A 43 -2.17 -10.23 -19.16
CA ASP A 43 -2.21 -10.34 -20.62
C ASP A 43 -0.81 -10.65 -21.13
N LEU A 44 -0.74 -11.55 -22.12
CA LEU A 44 0.46 -11.98 -22.83
C LEU A 44 1.39 -10.82 -23.25
N TYR A 45 0.91 -9.58 -23.30
CA TYR A 45 1.64 -8.36 -23.65
C TYR A 45 2.83 -7.98 -22.75
N PHE A 46 2.91 -8.41 -21.48
CA PHE A 46 4.11 -8.15 -20.66
C PHE A 46 5.29 -9.00 -21.13
N CYS A 47 5.02 -10.29 -21.34
CA CYS A 47 5.97 -11.16 -22.00
C CYS A 47 6.14 -10.66 -23.42
N ASP A 48 5.12 -10.37 -24.21
CA ASP A 48 5.34 -9.86 -25.56
C ASP A 48 6.07 -8.51 -25.58
N ASP A 49 6.01 -7.58 -24.63
CA ASP A 49 6.82 -6.34 -24.70
C ASP A 49 8.23 -6.55 -24.17
N LEU A 50 8.41 -7.38 -23.14
CA LEU A 50 9.73 -7.77 -22.65
C LEU A 50 10.40 -8.77 -23.60
N VAL A 51 9.63 -9.59 -24.32
CA VAL A 51 9.91 -10.59 -25.39
C VAL A 51 9.76 -9.97 -26.77
N ILE A 52 9.29 -8.75 -26.99
CA ILE A 52 9.42 -8.02 -28.28
C ILE A 52 10.64 -7.13 -28.14
N MET A 53 10.84 -6.46 -26.99
CA MET A 53 12.15 -5.90 -26.66
C MET A 53 13.21 -6.99 -26.69
N THR A 54 12.96 -8.15 -26.07
CA THR A 54 13.92 -9.24 -26.09
C THR A 54 13.77 -10.16 -27.30
N SER A 55 12.71 -10.27 -28.09
CA SER A 55 12.80 -11.06 -29.36
C SER A 55 13.38 -10.24 -30.48
N ASP A 56 13.05 -8.95 -30.64
CA ASP A 56 13.71 -8.14 -31.68
C ASP A 56 15.19 -7.86 -31.34
N ILE A 57 15.55 -7.80 -30.04
CA ILE A 57 16.96 -7.63 -29.58
C ILE A 57 17.67 -8.99 -29.33
N LEU A 58 17.01 -10.04 -28.83
CA LEU A 58 17.60 -11.39 -28.65
C LEU A 58 17.62 -12.20 -29.94
N GLU A 59 16.65 -12.07 -30.86
CA GLU A 59 16.72 -12.76 -32.16
C GLU A 59 17.85 -12.19 -33.03
N ASN A 60 18.12 -10.89 -32.94
CA ASN A 60 19.05 -10.23 -33.88
C ASN A 60 20.36 -9.70 -33.28
N LYS A 61 20.55 -9.63 -31.94
CA LYS A 61 21.75 -8.98 -31.34
C LYS A 61 22.40 -9.64 -30.12
N LEU A 62 21.79 -10.63 -29.46
CA LEU A 62 22.47 -11.34 -28.37
C LEU A 62 23.27 -12.55 -28.88
N THR A 63 24.56 -12.53 -28.59
CA THR A 63 25.42 -13.70 -28.75
C THR A 63 25.17 -14.68 -27.60
N ALA A 64 25.57 -15.95 -27.78
CA ALA A 64 25.50 -16.95 -26.71
C ALA A 64 26.26 -16.54 -25.44
N MET A 65 27.32 -15.72 -25.60
CA MET A 65 28.11 -15.16 -24.51
C MET A 65 27.26 -14.21 -23.65
N ASP A 66 26.47 -13.35 -24.27
CA ASP A 66 25.61 -12.38 -23.57
C ASP A 66 24.52 -13.09 -22.75
N LEU A 67 23.98 -14.20 -23.24
CA LEU A 67 23.00 -15.03 -22.54
C LEU A 67 23.60 -15.74 -21.32
N GLU A 68 24.80 -16.28 -21.44
CA GLU A 68 25.50 -16.91 -20.31
C GLU A 68 25.84 -15.88 -19.24
N HIS A 69 26.25 -14.67 -19.65
CA HIS A 69 26.49 -13.56 -18.73
C HIS A 69 25.22 -13.09 -18.00
N LEU A 70 24.07 -13.02 -18.69
CA LEU A 70 22.79 -12.71 -18.05
C LEU A 70 22.35 -13.81 -17.07
N LYS A 71 22.52 -15.08 -17.43
CA LYS A 71 22.25 -16.19 -16.52
C LYS A 71 23.14 -16.10 -15.28
N GLN A 72 24.44 -15.94 -15.48
CA GLN A 72 25.41 -15.76 -14.40
C GLN A 72 25.06 -14.55 -13.51
N ARG A 73 24.64 -13.43 -14.12
CA ARG A 73 24.17 -12.22 -13.44
C ARG A 73 23.01 -12.51 -12.50
N THR A 74 22.00 -13.27 -12.93
CA THR A 74 20.83 -13.60 -12.10
C THR A 74 21.11 -14.63 -11.01
N GLU A 75 22.09 -15.50 -11.21
CA GLU A 75 22.49 -16.56 -10.27
C GLU A 75 23.53 -16.09 -9.24
N LYS A 76 24.49 -15.26 -9.66
CA LYS A 76 25.70 -14.91 -8.90
C LYS A 76 25.93 -13.41 -8.70
N GLY A 77 25.21 -12.54 -9.41
CA GLY A 77 25.31 -11.08 -9.31
C GLY A 77 26.47 -10.50 -10.14
N VAL A 78 26.51 -9.17 -10.30
CA VAL A 78 27.70 -8.46 -10.79
C VAL A 78 28.53 -8.00 -9.61
N VAL A 79 29.82 -8.33 -9.61
CA VAL A 79 30.78 -7.71 -8.69
C VAL A 79 31.04 -6.29 -9.20
N ILE A 80 30.52 -5.29 -8.49
CA ILE A 80 30.84 -3.88 -8.72
C ILE A 80 31.75 -3.44 -7.58
N ASP A 81 33.04 -3.77 -7.72
CA ASP A 81 34.17 -3.00 -7.17
C ASP A 81 35.50 -3.49 -7.78
N ASP A 82 36.44 -2.55 -7.85
CA ASP A 82 37.67 -2.44 -8.64
C ASP A 82 38.59 -3.66 -8.84
N MET A 83 39.22 -3.67 -10.02
CA MET A 83 40.52 -4.28 -10.34
C MET A 83 40.85 -5.70 -9.83
N THR A 84 40.00 -6.69 -10.07
CA THR A 84 40.49 -8.07 -10.11
C THR A 84 40.14 -8.72 -11.43
N THR A 85 41.16 -8.78 -12.28
CA THR A 85 41.29 -9.66 -13.44
C THR A 85 41.32 -11.12 -13.00
N ASP A 86 40.31 -11.60 -12.28
CA ASP A 86 40.26 -12.98 -11.82
C ASP A 86 38.94 -13.66 -12.15
N LYS A 87 39.04 -14.43 -13.24
CA LYS A 87 38.29 -15.67 -13.49
C LYS A 87 36.77 -15.53 -13.49
N ILE A 88 36.27 -14.65 -14.36
CA ILE A 88 35.05 -14.97 -15.10
C ILE A 88 35.38 -16.24 -15.89
N ILE A 89 34.60 -17.29 -15.67
CA ILE A 89 34.77 -18.63 -16.26
C ILE A 89 34.97 -18.45 -17.77
N TYR A 90 36.21 -18.66 -18.21
CA TYR A 90 36.62 -18.55 -19.60
C TYR A 90 36.07 -19.78 -20.31
N PHE A 91 34.83 -19.71 -20.81
CA PHE A 91 34.49 -20.55 -21.95
C PHE A 91 35.46 -20.15 -23.05
N LYS A 92 36.30 -21.09 -23.47
CA LYS A 92 37.24 -20.81 -24.56
C LYS A 92 36.42 -20.37 -25.78
N LYS A 93 36.91 -19.34 -26.48
CA LYS A 93 36.24 -18.65 -27.60
C LYS A 93 35.74 -19.61 -28.69
N ASP A 94 36.38 -20.76 -28.83
CA ASP A 94 36.05 -21.88 -29.72
C ASP A 94 34.88 -22.76 -29.23
N GLN A 95 34.55 -22.78 -27.93
CA GLN A 95 33.33 -23.44 -27.42
C GLN A 95 32.09 -22.55 -27.48
N ILE A 96 32.26 -21.23 -27.57
CA ILE A 96 31.18 -20.24 -27.69
C ILE A 96 30.64 -20.18 -29.12
N ASN A 97 31.49 -20.36 -30.13
CA ASN A 97 31.08 -20.46 -31.54
C ASN A 97 30.20 -21.70 -31.83
N ASN A 98 30.18 -22.68 -30.92
CA ASN A 98 29.34 -23.87 -30.99
C ASN A 98 28.11 -23.80 -30.08
N LEU A 99 27.95 -22.73 -29.30
CA LEU A 99 26.71 -22.39 -28.58
C LEU A 99 25.76 -21.59 -29.50
N ASP A 100 25.73 -21.91 -30.78
CA ASP A 100 24.61 -21.47 -31.60
C ASP A 100 23.37 -22.20 -31.07
N VAL A 101 22.54 -21.51 -30.30
CA VAL A 101 21.24 -22.02 -29.83
C VAL A 101 20.32 -22.06 -31.06
N LYS A 102 20.64 -22.97 -32.00
CA LYS A 102 19.91 -23.17 -33.25
C LYS A 102 18.45 -23.58 -33.02
N ASN A 103 18.15 -24.08 -31.82
CA ASN A 103 16.82 -24.50 -31.43
C ASN A 103 16.04 -23.35 -30.79
N LYS A 104 15.03 -22.87 -31.51
CA LYS A 104 14.03 -21.88 -31.05
C LYS A 104 13.46 -22.18 -29.66
N THR A 105 13.33 -23.47 -29.32
CA THR A 105 12.79 -23.94 -28.03
C THR A 105 13.72 -23.65 -26.86
N ASP A 106 15.03 -23.86 -27.03
CA ASP A 106 16.01 -23.68 -25.96
C ASP A 106 16.30 -22.20 -25.71
N LYS A 107 16.30 -21.39 -26.79
CA LYS A 107 16.36 -19.92 -26.70
C LYS A 107 15.17 -19.35 -25.94
N ARG A 108 13.95 -19.85 -26.22
CA ARG A 108 12.73 -19.47 -25.50
C ARG A 108 12.80 -19.86 -24.02
N ARG A 109 13.32 -21.04 -23.68
CA ARG A 109 13.48 -21.48 -22.28
C ARG A 109 14.46 -20.60 -21.48
N ILE A 110 15.59 -20.24 -22.09
CA ILE A 110 16.58 -19.34 -21.48
C ILE A 110 15.97 -17.94 -21.27
N CYS A 111 15.31 -17.40 -22.29
CA CYS A 111 14.61 -16.11 -22.22
C CYS A 111 13.54 -16.09 -21.12
N ASN A 112 12.73 -17.15 -21.02
CA ASN A 112 11.74 -17.28 -19.97
C ASN A 112 12.38 -17.37 -18.58
N GLY A 113 13.52 -18.05 -18.45
CA GLY A 113 14.30 -18.14 -17.22
C GLY A 113 14.87 -16.80 -16.76
N ILE A 114 15.32 -15.95 -17.69
CA ILE A 114 15.79 -14.58 -17.38
C ILE A 114 14.60 -13.66 -17.05
N SER A 115 13.51 -13.76 -17.81
CA SER A 115 12.30 -12.94 -17.61
C SER A 115 11.67 -13.18 -16.24
N LYS A 116 11.68 -14.43 -15.76
CA LYS A 116 11.19 -14.82 -14.43
C LYS A 116 11.81 -13.99 -13.30
N PHE A 117 13.10 -13.65 -13.39
CA PHE A 117 13.82 -12.83 -12.42
C PHE A 117 13.22 -11.41 -12.34
N TYR A 118 13.13 -10.73 -13.48
CA TYR A 118 12.62 -9.36 -13.55
C TYR A 118 11.12 -9.27 -13.26
N ILE A 119 10.33 -10.30 -13.61
CA ILE A 119 8.91 -10.39 -13.24
C ILE A 119 8.75 -10.45 -11.72
N LYS A 120 9.60 -11.20 -11.02
CA LYS A 120 9.56 -11.27 -9.56
C LYS A 120 9.85 -9.92 -8.91
N ILE A 121 10.79 -9.15 -9.48
CA ILE A 121 11.04 -7.76 -9.08
C ILE A 121 9.81 -6.89 -9.33
N ALA A 122 9.17 -7.04 -10.49
CA ALA A 122 7.96 -6.29 -10.84
C ALA A 122 6.81 -6.54 -9.85
N GLN A 123 6.63 -7.80 -9.42
CA GLN A 123 5.61 -8.14 -8.41
C GLN A 123 5.88 -7.46 -7.07
N VAL A 124 7.14 -7.48 -6.59
CA VAL A 124 7.53 -6.79 -5.35
C VAL A 124 7.28 -5.29 -5.46
N TYR A 125 7.72 -4.67 -6.57
CA TYR A 125 7.48 -3.25 -6.81
C TYR A 125 5.99 -2.91 -6.84
N ALA A 126 5.17 -3.69 -7.55
CA ALA A 126 3.73 -3.48 -7.64
C ALA A 126 3.05 -3.56 -6.27
N ALA A 127 3.40 -4.57 -5.46
CA ALA A 127 2.88 -4.71 -4.11
C ALA A 127 3.26 -3.54 -3.21
N ILE A 128 4.52 -3.06 -3.26
CA ILE A 128 4.97 -1.89 -2.50
C ILE A 128 4.23 -0.63 -2.96
N LEU A 129 4.20 -0.38 -4.27
CA LEU A 129 3.58 0.81 -4.85
C LEU A 129 2.10 0.90 -4.46
N LYS A 130 1.37 -0.22 -4.56
CA LYS A 130 -0.06 -0.27 -4.23
C LYS A 130 -0.33 -0.29 -2.73
N THR A 131 0.62 -0.76 -1.92
CA THR A 131 0.53 -0.66 -0.45
C THR A 131 0.69 0.76 0.05
N VAL A 132 1.66 1.51 -0.50
CA VAL A 132 1.88 2.92 -0.14
C VAL A 132 0.80 3.80 -0.76
N ASN A 133 0.37 3.45 -1.97
CA ASN A 133 -0.58 4.16 -2.82
C ASN A 133 -0.37 5.69 -2.84
N PRO A 134 0.76 6.15 -3.38
CA PRO A 134 1.07 7.57 -3.50
C PRO A 134 0.12 8.28 -4.48
N MET A 135 -0.40 9.42 -4.06
CA MET A 135 -1.28 10.30 -4.82
C MET A 135 -0.66 11.69 -4.94
N TYR A 136 -0.88 12.32 -6.10
CA TYR A 136 -0.39 13.65 -6.43
C TYR A 136 -1.58 14.57 -6.65
N THR A 137 -1.64 15.61 -5.84
CA THR A 137 -2.70 16.62 -5.94
C THR A 137 -2.13 17.89 -6.54
N TYR A 138 -2.74 18.42 -7.59
CA TYR A 138 -2.34 19.68 -8.22
C TYR A 138 -3.55 20.51 -8.61
N LYS A 139 -3.38 21.82 -8.75
CA LYS A 139 -4.43 22.70 -9.28
C LYS A 139 -4.10 23.07 -10.72
N ASP A 140 -5.09 22.99 -11.60
CA ASP A 140 -4.94 23.45 -12.98
C ASP A 140 -5.02 24.98 -13.10
N GLU A 141 -4.92 25.47 -14.33
CA GLU A 141 -4.97 26.89 -14.67
C GLU A 141 -6.32 27.56 -14.31
N PHE A 142 -7.37 26.76 -14.09
CA PHE A 142 -8.70 27.23 -13.66
C PHE A 142 -8.90 27.12 -12.15
N GLY A 143 -7.87 26.69 -11.41
CA GLY A 143 -7.93 26.48 -9.96
C GLY A 143 -8.64 25.20 -9.52
N ILE A 144 -8.97 24.31 -10.46
CA ILE A 144 -9.62 23.02 -10.17
C ILE A 144 -8.55 22.05 -9.64
N THR A 145 -8.84 21.44 -8.49
CA THR A 145 -7.96 20.43 -7.89
C THR A 145 -8.13 19.09 -8.59
N HIS A 146 -7.03 18.56 -9.11
CA HIS A 146 -6.94 17.22 -9.67
C HIS A 146 -6.11 16.33 -8.74
N GLU A 147 -6.48 15.06 -8.66
CA GLU A 147 -5.73 14.05 -7.92
C GLU A 147 -5.40 12.89 -8.85
N VAL A 148 -4.11 12.57 -8.98
CA VAL A 148 -3.63 11.52 -9.88
C VAL A 148 -2.69 10.55 -9.16
N PRO A 149 -2.78 9.24 -9.43
CA PRO A 149 -1.85 8.26 -8.88
C PRO A 149 -0.45 8.39 -9.52
N GLU A 150 0.57 7.74 -8.93
CA GLU A 150 1.93 7.68 -9.50
C GLU A 150 1.95 7.28 -10.98
N SER A 151 1.11 6.34 -11.41
CA SER A 151 1.05 5.94 -12.82
C SER A 151 0.67 7.07 -13.77
N GLN A 152 -0.04 8.08 -13.29
CA GLN A 152 -0.46 9.23 -14.10
C GLN A 152 0.35 10.48 -13.75
N LYS A 153 1.40 10.37 -12.94
CA LYS A 153 2.24 11.52 -12.58
C LYS A 153 2.81 12.26 -13.79
N ASN A 154 3.13 11.53 -14.86
CA ASN A 154 3.62 12.11 -16.11
C ASN A 154 2.57 12.93 -16.88
N THR A 155 1.28 12.86 -16.52
CA THR A 155 0.23 13.70 -17.11
C THR A 155 0.14 15.07 -16.45
N ILE A 156 0.80 15.27 -15.30
CA ILE A 156 0.84 16.57 -14.62
C ILE A 156 1.67 17.55 -15.47
N PRO A 157 1.11 18.71 -15.87
CA PRO A 157 1.86 19.73 -16.59
C PRO A 157 3.11 20.18 -15.82
N LYS A 158 4.25 20.25 -16.51
CA LYS A 158 5.58 20.49 -15.88
C LYS A 158 5.70 21.84 -15.15
N ASN A 159 4.86 22.81 -15.50
CA ASN A 159 4.82 24.14 -14.90
C ASN A 159 3.99 24.21 -13.61
N LEU A 160 3.24 23.16 -13.28
CA LEU A 160 2.38 23.14 -12.10
C LEU A 160 3.09 22.47 -10.92
N SER A 161 2.97 23.09 -9.75
CA SER A 161 3.36 22.46 -8.49
C SER A 161 2.29 21.47 -8.05
N TYR A 162 2.72 20.40 -7.40
CA TYR A 162 1.84 19.39 -6.83
C TYR A 162 2.23 19.13 -5.38
N THR A 163 1.26 18.70 -4.60
CA THR A 163 1.46 18.15 -3.25
C THR A 163 1.36 16.63 -3.30
N PHE A 164 2.08 15.97 -2.41
CA PHE A 164 2.08 14.52 -2.27
C PHE A 164 1.18 14.09 -1.11
N THR A 165 0.31 13.14 -1.35
CA THR A 165 -0.54 12.49 -0.34
C THR A 165 -0.51 10.98 -0.52
N GLN A 166 -1.09 10.24 0.42
CA GLN A 166 -1.17 8.78 0.37
C GLN A 166 -2.59 8.36 0.71
N ILE A 167 -3.22 7.59 -0.18
CA ILE A 167 -4.57 7.04 0.03
C ILE A 167 -4.48 5.52 0.03
N ASN A 168 -3.85 4.96 1.04
CA ASN A 168 -3.82 3.51 1.26
C ASN A 168 -4.78 3.07 2.37
N LEU A 169 -4.77 1.75 2.63
CA LEU A 169 -5.54 1.09 3.67
C LEU A 169 -5.48 1.86 4.99
N CYS A 170 -4.27 2.11 5.50
CA CYS A 170 -4.03 2.71 6.81
C CYS A 170 -4.49 4.17 6.89
N ASN A 171 -4.16 4.98 5.88
CA ASN A 171 -4.60 6.36 5.81
C ASN A 171 -6.13 6.44 5.74
N ARG A 172 -6.81 5.52 5.05
CA ARG A 172 -8.29 5.48 5.03
C ARG A 172 -8.89 5.24 6.42
N ARG A 173 -8.31 4.33 7.23
CA ARG A 173 -8.76 4.09 8.61
C ARG A 173 -8.51 5.30 9.51
N LEU A 174 -7.30 5.84 9.46
CA LEU A 174 -6.93 6.99 10.27
C LEU A 174 -7.81 8.20 9.93
N ASN A 175 -8.05 8.46 8.64
CA ASN A 175 -8.90 9.56 8.18
C ASN A 175 -10.36 9.34 8.54
N ALA A 176 -10.87 8.10 8.53
CA ALA A 176 -12.20 7.78 9.01
C ALA A 176 -12.36 8.15 10.50
N LEU A 177 -11.34 7.90 11.32
CA LEU A 177 -11.36 8.31 12.73
C LEU A 177 -11.19 9.83 12.90
N LEU A 178 -10.27 10.45 12.17
CA LEU A 178 -10.01 11.90 12.25
C LEU A 178 -11.20 12.74 11.79
N ASN A 179 -11.86 12.32 10.70
CA ASN A 179 -12.94 13.05 10.02
C ASN A 179 -12.66 14.56 9.85
N GLY A 180 -11.45 14.89 9.37
CA GLY A 180 -11.00 16.27 9.13
C GLY A 180 -10.82 17.13 10.37
N GLN A 181 -10.87 16.56 11.58
CA GLN A 181 -10.64 17.28 12.82
C GLN A 181 -9.14 17.41 13.12
N ASP A 182 -8.79 18.54 13.73
CA ASP A 182 -7.45 18.81 14.23
C ASP A 182 -7.39 18.53 15.74
N TYR A 183 -6.52 17.59 16.11
CA TYR A 183 -6.27 17.20 17.50
C TYR A 183 -4.91 17.71 18.01
N ASP A 184 -4.14 18.45 17.21
CA ASP A 184 -2.89 19.09 17.63
C ASP A 184 -3.17 20.52 18.12
N VAL A 185 -4.04 20.62 19.13
CA VAL A 185 -4.52 21.89 19.68
C VAL A 185 -4.18 22.04 21.16
N GLU A 186 -4.33 23.24 21.70
CA GLU A 186 -4.18 23.49 23.13
C GLU A 186 -5.14 22.63 23.96
N LYS A 187 -4.71 22.22 25.17
CA LYS A 187 -5.43 21.23 25.98
C LYS A 187 -6.88 21.58 26.29
N ASN A 188 -7.17 22.85 26.49
CA ASN A 188 -8.50 23.34 26.89
C ASN A 188 -9.34 23.82 25.70
N LYS A 189 -8.81 23.76 24.47
CA LYS A 189 -9.57 24.13 23.29
C LYS A 189 -10.67 23.09 23.06
N ASP A 190 -11.85 23.58 22.74
CA ASP A 190 -12.96 22.74 22.31
C ASP A 190 -12.59 21.97 21.03
N ILE A 191 -12.83 20.67 21.04
CA ILE A 191 -12.71 19.76 19.91
C ILE A 191 -14.01 18.99 19.69
N LEU A 192 -14.17 18.46 18.48
CA LEU A 192 -15.27 17.58 18.12
C LEU A 192 -14.73 16.19 17.82
N VAL A 193 -15.44 15.17 18.29
CA VAL A 193 -15.18 13.77 17.94
C VAL A 193 -16.41 13.23 17.22
N HIS A 194 -16.23 12.88 15.95
CA HIS A 194 -17.27 12.34 15.08
C HIS A 194 -16.66 11.55 13.90
N PRO A 195 -16.23 10.30 14.11
CA PRO A 195 -15.65 9.47 13.05
C PRO A 195 -16.60 9.25 11.85
N ASP A 196 -16.07 9.31 10.63
CA ASP A 196 -16.78 8.95 9.40
C ASP A 196 -16.54 7.48 9.03
N ILE A 197 -17.30 6.59 9.68
CA ILE A 197 -17.11 5.14 9.58
C ILE A 197 -18.28 4.42 8.89
N CYS A 198 -19.43 5.09 8.78
CA CYS A 198 -20.68 4.47 8.32
C CYS A 198 -20.66 3.96 6.88
N SER A 199 -19.83 4.56 6.01
CA SER A 199 -19.71 4.20 4.60
C SER A 199 -18.32 3.70 4.20
N MET A 200 -17.39 3.54 5.15
CA MET A 200 -15.98 3.31 4.81
C MET A 200 -15.69 1.94 4.16
N ASN A 201 -16.58 0.96 4.35
CA ASN A 201 -16.47 -0.42 3.87
C ASN A 201 -17.63 -0.80 2.93
N ILE A 202 -18.19 0.20 2.25
CA ILE A 202 -19.26 0.06 1.27
C ILE A 202 -18.74 0.55 -0.08
N ASP A 203 -18.87 -0.25 -1.12
CA ASP A 203 -18.44 0.12 -2.47
C ASP A 203 -19.33 1.22 -3.09
N LYS A 204 -18.90 1.73 -4.26
CA LYS A 204 -19.65 2.76 -5.02
C LYS A 204 -21.06 2.32 -5.46
N HIS A 205 -21.38 1.04 -5.36
CA HIS A 205 -22.68 0.46 -5.70
C HIS A 205 -23.52 0.15 -4.45
N GLY A 206 -23.02 0.45 -3.25
CA GLY A 206 -23.72 0.19 -2.00
C GLY A 206 -23.51 -1.21 -1.42
N ASN A 207 -22.59 -2.01 -1.98
CA ASN A 207 -22.33 -3.38 -1.50
C ASN A 207 -21.27 -3.42 -0.41
N ALA A 208 -21.43 -4.34 0.53
CA ALA A 208 -20.41 -4.62 1.55
C ALA A 208 -19.12 -5.12 0.91
N MET A 209 -18.01 -4.48 1.28
CA MET A 209 -16.67 -4.86 0.82
C MET A 209 -16.12 -6.08 1.56
N ASN A 210 -15.17 -6.75 0.93
CA ASN A 210 -14.28 -7.74 1.53
C ASN A 210 -12.83 -7.26 1.44
N LEU A 211 -11.91 -7.98 2.08
CA LEU A 211 -10.52 -7.57 2.19
C LEU A 211 -9.82 -7.41 0.83
N SER A 212 -10.24 -8.14 -0.22
CA SER A 212 -9.67 -7.95 -1.57
C SER A 212 -10.07 -6.64 -2.24
N ASN A 213 -11.07 -5.93 -1.70
CA ASN A 213 -11.40 -4.57 -2.12
C ASN A 213 -10.48 -3.51 -1.52
N GLU A 214 -9.61 -3.88 -0.56
CA GLU A 214 -8.60 -2.96 -0.04
C GLU A 214 -7.50 -2.70 -1.08
N GLU A 215 -7.05 -1.44 -1.14
CA GLU A 215 -5.96 -1.04 -2.02
C GLU A 215 -4.70 -1.87 -1.71
N GLY A 216 -4.04 -2.36 -2.75
CA GLY A 216 -2.84 -3.19 -2.66
C GLY A 216 -3.04 -4.62 -2.18
N MET A 217 -4.24 -5.04 -1.78
CA MET A 217 -4.47 -6.43 -1.33
C MET A 217 -4.28 -7.46 -2.44
N VAL A 218 -4.67 -7.12 -3.67
CA VAL A 218 -4.55 -8.02 -4.83
C VAL A 218 -3.06 -8.26 -5.15
N GLU A 219 -2.29 -7.19 -5.22
CA GLU A 219 -0.85 -7.22 -5.50
C GLU A 219 -0.09 -7.92 -4.36
N PHE A 220 -0.44 -7.61 -3.10
CA PHE A 220 0.08 -8.32 -1.94
C PHE A 220 -0.20 -9.82 -2.00
N SER A 221 -1.44 -10.22 -2.31
CA SER A 221 -1.80 -11.64 -2.46
C SER A 221 -1.00 -12.32 -3.58
N SER A 222 -0.69 -11.59 -4.65
CA SER A 222 0.08 -12.13 -5.78
C SER A 222 1.55 -12.42 -5.43
N LEU A 223 2.11 -11.79 -4.38
CA LEU A 223 3.46 -12.08 -3.90
C LEU A 223 3.62 -13.52 -3.39
N PHE A 224 2.52 -14.20 -3.09
CA PHE A 224 2.52 -15.59 -2.68
C PHE A 224 2.46 -16.57 -3.86
N ASN A 225 2.40 -16.09 -5.10
CA ASN A 225 2.59 -16.96 -6.25
C ASN A 225 4.09 -17.05 -6.56
N ASP A 226 4.67 -18.24 -6.44
CA ASP A 226 6.10 -18.51 -6.66
C ASP A 226 6.37 -19.63 -7.69
N GLU A 227 5.32 -20.29 -8.19
CA GLU A 227 5.39 -21.18 -9.35
C GLU A 227 5.20 -20.39 -10.64
N TYR A 228 6.20 -20.45 -11.52
CA TYR A 228 6.19 -19.70 -12.78
C TYR A 228 5.55 -20.51 -13.89
N ASN A 229 4.53 -19.93 -14.52
CA ASN A 229 3.87 -20.50 -15.67
C ASN A 229 4.50 -19.95 -16.97
N PHE A 230 5.19 -20.82 -17.69
CA PHE A 230 5.94 -20.50 -18.91
C PHE A 230 5.07 -20.19 -20.12
N ASP A 231 3.80 -20.60 -20.11
CA ASP A 231 2.89 -20.39 -21.24
C ASP A 231 2.29 -18.97 -21.22
N ILE A 232 2.03 -18.46 -20.02
CA ILE A 232 1.40 -17.15 -19.79
C ILE A 232 2.35 -16.11 -19.19
N GLY A 233 3.60 -16.49 -18.90
CA GLY A 233 4.64 -15.55 -18.51
C GLY A 233 4.46 -14.90 -17.14
N LYS A 234 3.87 -15.60 -16.17
CA LYS A 234 3.63 -15.06 -14.82
C LYS A 234 3.70 -16.12 -13.74
N PHE A 235 3.88 -15.67 -12.50
CA PHE A 235 3.64 -16.51 -11.33
C PHE A 235 2.15 -16.54 -11.01
N ASP A 236 1.50 -17.69 -11.21
CA ASP A 236 0.05 -17.85 -11.08
C ASP A 236 -0.38 -18.86 -10.02
N LYS A 237 0.57 -19.59 -9.43
CA LYS A 237 0.33 -20.60 -8.41
C LYS A 237 1.33 -20.50 -7.25
N MET A 238 0.90 -21.04 -6.11
CA MET A 238 1.68 -21.12 -4.89
C MET A 238 2.24 -22.54 -4.74
N SER A 239 3.53 -22.65 -4.45
CA SER A 239 4.17 -23.87 -3.96
C SER A 239 3.65 -24.23 -2.57
N ASP A 240 3.86 -25.45 -2.11
CA ASP A 240 3.41 -25.87 -0.77
C ASP A 240 4.03 -25.06 0.37
N ASN A 241 5.29 -24.66 0.21
CA ASN A 241 5.95 -23.74 1.14
C ASN A 241 5.26 -22.37 1.15
N MET A 242 4.90 -21.86 -0.03
CA MET A 242 4.27 -20.55 -0.13
C MET A 242 2.79 -20.57 0.31
N LYS A 243 2.06 -21.68 0.10
CA LYS A 243 0.74 -21.91 0.71
C LYS A 243 0.81 -21.84 2.24
N THR A 244 1.85 -22.39 2.84
CA THR A 244 2.05 -22.32 4.30
C THR A 244 2.23 -20.88 4.77
N LYS A 245 3.06 -20.09 4.07
CA LYS A 245 3.23 -18.65 4.35
C LYS A 245 1.93 -17.87 4.13
N TYR A 246 1.20 -18.16 3.05
CA TYR A 246 -0.07 -17.55 2.73
C TYR A 246 -1.11 -17.80 3.82
N ASN A 247 -1.28 -19.05 4.25
CA ASN A 247 -2.23 -19.40 5.30
C ASN A 247 -1.89 -18.75 6.65
N LYS A 248 -0.59 -18.61 6.96
CA LYS A 248 -0.14 -17.87 8.15
C LYS A 248 -0.52 -16.39 8.07
N ALA A 249 -0.32 -15.74 6.92
CA ALA A 249 -0.76 -14.37 6.70
C ALA A 249 -2.30 -14.28 6.78
N LEU A 250 -3.01 -15.14 6.06
CA LEU A 250 -4.48 -15.19 6.04
C LEU A 250 -5.08 -15.33 7.44
N SER A 251 -4.49 -16.15 8.31
CA SER A 251 -4.90 -16.26 9.71
C SER A 251 -4.70 -14.97 10.50
N LYS A 252 -3.58 -14.26 10.31
CA LYS A 252 -3.36 -12.95 10.95
C LYS A 252 -4.40 -11.92 10.50
N PHE A 253 -4.64 -11.84 9.18
CA PHE A 253 -5.65 -10.95 8.62
C PHE A 253 -7.05 -11.30 9.12
N TYR A 254 -7.42 -12.58 9.12
CA TYR A 254 -8.72 -13.00 9.62
C TYR A 254 -8.91 -12.54 11.08
N ASN A 255 -7.96 -12.87 11.97
CA ASN A 255 -8.07 -12.52 13.38
C ASN A 255 -8.14 -11.00 13.61
N ALA A 256 -7.35 -10.21 12.87
CA ALA A 256 -7.36 -8.75 12.99
C ALA A 256 -8.67 -8.11 12.51
N TYR A 257 -9.26 -8.62 11.42
CA TYR A 257 -10.45 -8.03 10.80
C TYR A 257 -11.78 -8.52 11.40
N THR A 258 -11.78 -9.67 12.10
CA THR A 258 -12.97 -10.20 12.78
C THR A 258 -12.94 -9.98 14.29
N GLY A 259 -11.80 -9.58 14.86
CA GLY A 259 -11.59 -9.50 16.31
C GLY A 259 -11.58 -10.87 17.00
N THR A 260 -11.50 -11.97 16.26
CA THR A 260 -11.46 -13.33 16.83
C THR A 260 -10.03 -13.78 17.07
N THR A 261 -9.81 -14.51 18.15
CA THR A 261 -8.56 -15.23 18.39
C THR A 261 -8.80 -16.72 18.16
N GLY A 262 -8.04 -17.35 17.27
CA GLY A 262 -8.21 -18.78 17.04
C GLY A 262 -7.71 -19.30 15.70
N SER A 263 -8.06 -20.55 15.42
CA SER A 263 -7.79 -21.22 14.15
C SER A 263 -8.62 -20.63 13.02
N LEU A 264 -8.00 -20.51 11.85
CA LEU A 264 -8.67 -20.09 10.62
C LEU A 264 -9.81 -21.08 10.27
N PRO A 265 -11.06 -20.62 10.09
CA PRO A 265 -12.15 -21.49 9.67
C PRO A 265 -11.93 -22.11 8.28
N GLU A 266 -12.42 -23.33 8.05
CA GLU A 266 -12.22 -24.07 6.79
C GLU A 266 -12.77 -23.35 5.55
N ASN A 267 -13.79 -22.51 5.73
CA ASN A 267 -14.41 -21.75 4.64
C ASN A 267 -13.62 -20.50 4.24
N ILE A 268 -12.58 -20.12 4.99
CA ILE A 268 -11.71 -18.97 4.69
C ILE A 268 -10.43 -19.50 4.03
N LYS A 269 -10.35 -19.36 2.70
CA LYS A 269 -9.24 -19.90 1.88
C LYS A 269 -8.44 -18.83 1.17
N LYS A 270 -8.98 -17.63 1.05
CA LYS A 270 -8.35 -16.48 0.40
C LYS A 270 -8.77 -15.17 1.07
N PHE A 271 -8.00 -14.11 0.87
CA PHE A 271 -8.30 -12.80 1.45
C PHE A 271 -9.71 -12.30 1.11
N SER A 272 -10.22 -12.56 -0.10
CA SER A 272 -11.58 -12.15 -0.48
C SER A 272 -12.71 -12.80 0.34
N ASP A 273 -12.42 -13.88 1.06
CA ASP A 273 -13.40 -14.55 1.94
C ASP A 273 -13.56 -13.81 3.28
N ILE A 274 -12.62 -12.93 3.62
CA ILE A 274 -12.66 -12.09 4.82
C ILE A 274 -13.51 -10.85 4.52
N LYS A 275 -14.70 -10.79 5.09
CA LYS A 275 -15.59 -9.62 4.97
C LYS A 275 -15.11 -8.49 5.86
N LEU A 276 -15.24 -7.24 5.38
CA LEU A 276 -14.95 -6.07 6.20
C LEU A 276 -16.11 -5.77 7.14
N ILE A 277 -15.80 -5.21 8.33
CA ILE A 277 -16.81 -4.84 9.33
C ILE A 277 -17.87 -3.91 8.73
N GLN A 278 -19.13 -4.21 9.02
CA GLN A 278 -20.28 -3.41 8.61
C GLN A 278 -20.90 -2.77 9.84
N PHE A 279 -21.15 -1.46 9.77
CA PHE A 279 -21.78 -0.72 10.85
C PHE A 279 -23.30 -0.80 10.75
N SER A 280 -23.97 -0.81 11.90
CA SER A 280 -25.43 -0.86 12.02
C SER A 280 -26.07 0.31 11.27
N LYS A 281 -27.01 0.01 10.36
CA LYS A 281 -27.76 1.04 9.62
C LYS A 281 -28.51 1.98 10.55
N ALA A 282 -29.02 1.48 11.68
CA ALA A 282 -29.74 2.28 12.67
C ALA A 282 -28.81 3.30 13.35
N ASP A 283 -27.60 2.86 13.71
CA ASP A 283 -26.58 3.72 14.34
C ASP A 283 -25.95 4.71 13.36
N CYS A 284 -26.10 4.48 12.06
CA CYS A 284 -25.60 5.32 10.97
C CYS A 284 -26.66 6.25 10.36
N THR A 285 -27.84 6.35 10.95
CA THR A 285 -28.85 7.37 10.59
C THR A 285 -28.44 8.76 11.10
N THR A 286 -29.11 9.83 10.65
CA THR A 286 -28.83 11.22 11.10
C THR A 286 -28.90 11.39 12.62
N ASN A 287 -29.76 10.62 13.30
CA ASN A 287 -29.88 10.60 14.76
C ASN A 287 -29.20 9.39 15.41
N GLY A 288 -28.51 8.58 14.60
CA GLY A 288 -27.83 7.36 15.03
C GLY A 288 -26.61 7.67 15.90
N SER A 289 -26.27 6.73 16.78
CA SER A 289 -25.21 6.92 17.78
C SER A 289 -23.85 7.23 17.15
N LEU A 290 -23.51 6.64 16.00
CA LEU A 290 -22.22 6.78 15.33
C LEU A 290 -22.08 8.06 14.51
N LYS A 291 -23.18 8.78 14.25
CA LYS A 291 -23.16 10.11 13.58
C LYS A 291 -23.21 11.28 14.55
N LYS A 292 -23.30 11.02 15.87
CA LYS A 292 -23.32 12.09 16.88
C LYS A 292 -21.98 12.80 16.93
N GLN A 293 -22.05 14.13 16.95
CA GLN A 293 -20.89 14.98 17.20
C GLN A 293 -20.79 15.23 18.71
N ILE A 294 -19.69 14.76 19.31
CA ILE A 294 -19.45 14.94 20.73
C ILE A 294 -18.40 16.03 20.92
N LYS A 295 -18.77 17.07 21.66
CA LYS A 295 -17.90 18.18 22.02
C LYS A 295 -17.20 17.90 23.36
N GLY A 296 -15.91 18.19 23.43
CA GLY A 296 -15.11 18.12 24.66
C GLY A 296 -13.75 18.80 24.46
N SER A 297 -12.80 18.56 25.37
CA SER A 297 -11.43 19.10 25.27
C SER A 297 -10.37 18.04 25.58
N LEU A 298 -9.13 18.25 25.12
CA LEU A 298 -8.01 17.32 25.35
C LEU A 298 -7.60 17.19 26.82
N SER A 299 -8.05 18.10 27.69
CA SER A 299 -7.94 17.99 29.15
C SER A 299 -8.82 16.91 29.75
N GLU A 300 -9.88 16.49 29.05
CA GLU A 300 -10.72 15.35 29.45
C GLU A 300 -10.04 14.03 29.07
N GLU A 301 -10.05 13.06 29.99
CA GLU A 301 -9.27 11.81 29.87
C GLU A 301 -9.54 11.05 28.56
N LEU A 302 -10.82 10.82 28.21
CA LEU A 302 -11.20 10.05 27.03
C LEU A 302 -10.84 10.76 25.72
N PHE A 303 -11.00 12.09 25.67
CA PHE A 303 -10.65 12.90 24.50
C PHE A 303 -9.13 12.97 24.31
N GLY A 304 -8.38 13.16 25.40
CA GLY A 304 -6.91 13.10 25.39
C GLY A 304 -6.39 11.72 24.97
N LYS A 305 -7.02 10.63 25.45
CA LYS A 305 -6.71 9.24 25.05
C LYS A 305 -6.96 9.04 23.55
N TYR A 306 -8.09 9.51 23.03
CA TYR A 306 -8.44 9.42 21.61
C TYR A 306 -7.42 10.17 20.73
N ALA A 307 -7.14 11.43 21.03
CA ALA A 307 -6.19 12.24 20.29
C ALA A 307 -4.77 11.64 20.30
N LYS A 308 -4.32 11.16 21.47
CA LYS A 308 -3.02 10.48 21.61
C LYS A 308 -2.96 9.24 20.74
N HIS A 309 -4.00 8.41 20.76
CA HIS A 309 -4.09 7.20 19.93
C HIS A 309 -3.98 7.51 18.44
N LEU A 310 -4.70 8.53 17.95
CA LEU A 310 -4.63 8.96 16.54
C LEU A 310 -3.22 9.44 16.15
N ARG A 311 -2.54 10.16 17.03
CA ARG A 311 -1.15 10.58 16.81
C ARG A 311 -0.20 9.38 16.74
N GLU A 312 -0.37 8.39 17.61
CA GLU A 312 0.41 7.17 17.60
C GLU A 312 0.17 6.33 16.35
N MET A 313 -1.09 6.22 15.90
CA MET A 313 -1.46 5.61 14.62
C MET A 313 -0.71 6.28 13.47
N TYR A 314 -0.78 7.61 13.37
CA TYR A 314 -0.08 8.38 12.33
C TYR A 314 1.42 8.11 12.31
N ILE A 315 2.10 8.22 13.46
CA ILE A 315 3.55 8.01 13.57
C ILE A 315 3.93 6.57 13.17
N LYS A 316 3.16 5.58 13.64
CA LYS A 316 3.42 4.16 13.38
C LYS A 316 3.26 3.82 11.91
N VAL A 317 2.19 4.30 11.27
CA VAL A 317 1.91 4.10 9.84
C VAL A 317 3.06 4.66 9.00
N ASN A 318 3.46 5.92 9.22
CA ASN A 318 4.56 6.53 8.47
C ASN A 318 5.87 5.76 8.64
N LYS A 319 6.21 5.35 9.87
CA LYS A 319 7.43 4.56 10.13
C LYS A 319 7.43 3.22 9.41
N GLN A 320 6.29 2.51 9.40
CA GLN A 320 6.17 1.22 8.71
C GLN A 320 6.22 1.39 7.18
N GLN A 321 5.57 2.41 6.64
CA GLN A 321 5.63 2.74 5.21
C GLN A 321 7.05 3.10 4.77
N ASP A 322 7.78 3.92 5.52
CA ASP A 322 9.19 4.23 5.24
C ASP A 322 10.03 2.96 5.17
N THR A 323 9.77 2.01 6.08
CA THR A 323 10.46 0.70 6.08
C THR A 323 10.16 -0.11 4.82
N ILE A 324 8.90 -0.10 4.35
CA ILE A 324 8.50 -0.77 3.12
C ILE A 324 9.12 -0.10 1.89
N VAL A 325 9.10 1.23 1.82
CA VAL A 325 9.70 2.01 0.73
C VAL A 325 11.22 1.79 0.67
N ASN A 326 11.88 1.62 1.82
CA ASN A 326 13.32 1.35 1.87
C ASN A 326 13.71 0.04 1.17
N ILE A 327 12.80 -0.93 1.00
CA ILE A 327 13.05 -2.14 0.18
C ILE A 327 13.38 -1.75 -1.26
N LEU A 328 12.78 -0.67 -1.79
CA LEU A 328 13.06 -0.20 -3.16
C LEU A 328 14.52 0.20 -3.34
N ARG A 329 15.22 0.62 -2.28
CA ARG A 329 16.66 0.95 -2.33
C ARG A 329 17.56 -0.28 -2.48
N GLU A 330 17.05 -1.46 -2.14
CA GLU A 330 17.75 -2.72 -2.40
C GLU A 330 17.47 -3.22 -3.81
N ILE A 331 16.27 -2.92 -4.34
CA ILE A 331 15.83 -3.33 -5.68
C ILE A 331 16.48 -2.47 -6.77
N PHE A 332 16.54 -1.16 -6.56
CA PHE A 332 16.99 -0.20 -7.55
C PHE A 332 18.30 0.47 -7.12
N SER A 333 19.08 0.88 -8.11
CA SER A 333 20.29 1.68 -7.93
C SER A 333 20.30 2.81 -8.95
N ILE A 334 20.95 3.93 -8.60
CA ILE A 334 21.13 5.07 -9.50
C ILE A 334 22.57 5.02 -9.99
N VAL A 335 22.76 5.06 -11.31
CA VAL A 335 24.06 5.16 -11.95
C VAL A 335 24.16 6.45 -12.75
N ASN A 336 25.32 7.10 -12.68
CA ASN A 336 25.63 8.27 -13.48
C ASN A 336 26.13 7.82 -14.85
N THR A 337 25.50 8.31 -15.91
CA THR A 337 25.97 8.12 -17.29
C THR A 337 26.28 9.48 -17.91
N GLU A 338 26.99 9.51 -19.03
CA GLU A 338 27.22 10.75 -19.80
C GLU A 338 25.91 11.48 -20.17
N LYS A 339 24.79 10.75 -20.24
CA LYS A 339 23.45 11.27 -20.54
C LYS A 339 22.62 11.62 -19.29
N GLY A 340 23.24 11.62 -18.11
CA GLY A 340 22.61 11.89 -16.81
C GLY A 340 22.40 10.63 -15.95
N GLU A 341 21.73 10.83 -14.82
CA GLU A 341 21.36 9.77 -13.87
C GLU A 341 20.35 8.79 -14.49
N LYS A 342 20.59 7.49 -14.30
CA LYS A 342 19.67 6.42 -14.69
C LYS A 342 19.38 5.51 -13.50
N VAL A 343 18.11 5.17 -13.35
CA VAL A 343 17.68 4.10 -12.44
C VAL A 343 17.87 2.75 -13.14
N ILE A 344 18.50 1.82 -12.44
CA ILE A 344 18.72 0.44 -12.88
C ILE A 344 18.27 -0.54 -11.81
N ILE A 345 18.00 -1.79 -12.19
CA ILE A 345 17.90 -2.89 -11.23
C ILE A 345 19.27 -3.07 -10.57
N ASN A 346 19.30 -3.21 -9.24
CA ASN A 346 20.54 -3.32 -8.49
C ASN A 346 21.38 -4.52 -9.00
N PRO A 347 22.60 -4.27 -9.51
CA PRO A 347 23.49 -5.28 -10.07
C PRO A 347 23.88 -6.42 -9.12
N LYS A 348 23.69 -6.24 -7.82
CA LYS A 348 23.99 -7.26 -6.80
C LYS A 348 22.82 -8.21 -6.53
N LEU A 349 21.64 -7.94 -7.08
CA LEU A 349 20.47 -8.81 -6.88
C LEU A 349 20.64 -10.15 -7.58
N VAL A 350 20.39 -11.21 -6.85
CA VAL A 350 20.31 -12.59 -7.37
C VAL A 350 19.02 -13.23 -6.91
N TYR A 351 18.64 -14.36 -7.49
CA TYR A 351 17.41 -15.07 -7.13
C TYR A 351 17.24 -15.26 -5.61
N LYS A 352 18.31 -15.65 -4.92
CA LYS A 352 18.31 -15.83 -3.46
C LYS A 352 17.91 -14.54 -2.72
N ASN A 353 18.59 -13.43 -3.00
CA ASN A 353 18.31 -12.15 -2.35
C ASN A 353 16.94 -11.59 -2.73
N ILE A 354 16.43 -11.87 -3.93
CA ILE A 354 15.05 -11.51 -4.30
C ILE A 354 14.03 -12.31 -3.49
N ASP A 355 14.24 -13.61 -3.27
CA ASP A 355 13.33 -14.42 -2.45
C ASP A 355 13.29 -13.96 -0.98
N GLU A 356 14.42 -13.50 -0.46
CA GLU A 356 14.52 -12.83 0.84
C GLU A 356 13.77 -11.49 0.84
N ILE A 357 13.93 -10.67 -0.21
CA ILE A 357 13.17 -9.42 -0.40
C ILE A 357 11.66 -9.70 -0.47
N VAL A 358 11.21 -10.72 -1.22
CA VAL A 358 9.80 -11.12 -1.30
C VAL A 358 9.28 -11.48 0.08
N SER A 359 9.99 -12.34 0.80
CA SER A 359 9.57 -12.79 2.14
C SER A 359 9.47 -11.62 3.12
N ARG A 360 10.46 -10.73 3.13
CA ARG A 360 10.46 -9.53 3.98
C ARG A 360 9.35 -8.55 3.59
N THR A 361 9.09 -8.39 2.28
CA THR A 361 7.99 -7.56 1.78
C THR A 361 6.64 -8.11 2.24
N GLN A 362 6.43 -9.43 2.13
CA GLN A 362 5.20 -10.08 2.62
C GLN A 362 4.99 -9.82 4.11
N GLU A 363 6.04 -9.97 4.93
CA GLU A 363 5.98 -9.76 6.37
C GLU A 363 5.69 -8.29 6.75
N LEU A 364 6.38 -7.34 6.11
CA LEU A 364 6.20 -5.92 6.38
C LEU A 364 4.81 -5.43 5.97
N ILE A 365 4.31 -5.82 4.79
CA ILE A 365 2.95 -5.46 4.35
C ILE A 365 1.90 -6.12 5.26
N THR A 366 2.07 -7.40 5.62
CA THR A 366 1.19 -8.07 6.59
C THR A 366 1.16 -7.30 7.91
N SER A 367 2.33 -6.91 8.44
CA SER A 367 2.43 -6.17 9.69
C SER A 367 1.75 -4.82 9.59
N LEU A 368 1.98 -4.06 8.52
CA LEU A 368 1.32 -2.76 8.30
C LEU A 368 -0.20 -2.93 8.32
N TYR A 369 -0.75 -3.78 7.45
CA TYR A 369 -2.20 -3.89 7.28
C TYR A 369 -2.92 -4.44 8.52
N VAL A 370 -2.34 -5.43 9.19
CA VAL A 370 -2.89 -5.96 10.45
C VAL A 370 -2.85 -4.91 11.54
N THR A 371 -1.71 -4.24 11.73
CA THR A 371 -1.57 -3.23 12.78
C THR A 371 -2.51 -2.05 12.56
N CYS A 372 -2.67 -1.61 11.31
CA CYS A 372 -3.59 -0.53 10.98
C CYS A 372 -5.05 -0.87 11.31
N GLU A 373 -5.48 -2.11 11.05
CA GLU A 373 -6.82 -2.54 11.40
C GLU A 373 -6.99 -2.68 12.92
N GLU A 374 -6.02 -3.27 13.62
CA GLU A 374 -6.06 -3.38 15.09
C GLU A 374 -6.10 -2.00 15.77
N ASP A 375 -5.29 -1.04 15.31
CA ASP A 375 -5.33 0.31 15.86
C ASP A 375 -6.60 1.06 15.46
N PHE A 376 -7.17 0.79 14.28
CA PHE A 376 -8.47 1.32 13.91
C PHE A 376 -9.57 0.83 14.86
N LEU A 377 -9.63 -0.46 15.14
CA LEU A 377 -10.59 -1.05 16.08
C LEU A 377 -10.42 -0.46 17.49
N LYS A 378 -9.19 -0.29 17.98
CA LYS A 378 -8.95 0.41 19.26
C LYS A 378 -9.45 1.86 19.26
N GLY A 379 -9.30 2.55 18.13
CA GLY A 379 -9.84 3.90 17.96
C GLY A 379 -11.36 3.92 18.04
N LEU A 380 -12.03 2.94 17.44
CA LEU A 380 -13.47 2.76 17.56
C LEU A 380 -13.89 2.47 19.01
N ASP A 381 -13.16 1.63 19.73
CA ASP A 381 -13.46 1.31 21.13
C ASP A 381 -13.40 2.57 22.01
N ILE A 382 -12.36 3.39 21.84
CA ILE A 382 -12.25 4.68 22.57
C ILE A 382 -13.41 5.62 22.19
N PHE A 383 -13.81 5.68 20.92
CA PHE A 383 -14.96 6.47 20.50
C PHE A 383 -16.27 5.95 21.13
N GLN A 384 -16.46 4.64 21.22
CA GLN A 384 -17.63 4.04 21.88
C GLN A 384 -17.64 4.34 23.39
N GLU A 385 -16.46 4.39 24.04
CA GLU A 385 -16.32 4.86 25.43
C GLU A 385 -16.77 6.32 25.57
N ILE A 386 -16.35 7.21 24.66
CA ILE A 386 -16.77 8.63 24.62
C ILE A 386 -18.29 8.74 24.47
N LEU A 387 -18.90 8.02 23.51
CA LEU A 387 -20.35 8.03 23.31
C LEU A 387 -21.12 7.57 24.55
N SER A 388 -20.63 6.51 25.19
CA SER A 388 -21.24 5.94 26.39
C SER A 388 -21.15 6.90 27.57
N HIS A 389 -19.99 7.52 27.77
CA HIS A 389 -19.77 8.52 28.82
C HIS A 389 -20.66 9.76 28.62
N HIS A 390 -20.70 10.30 27.40
CA HIS A 390 -21.54 11.45 27.08
C HIS A 390 -23.04 11.14 27.29
N THR A 391 -23.49 9.95 26.88
CA THR A 391 -24.88 9.53 27.08
C THR A 391 -25.25 9.48 28.57
N ARG A 392 -24.35 9.02 29.44
CA ARG A 392 -24.55 9.03 30.90
C ARG A 392 -24.68 10.46 31.42
N GLN A 393 -23.76 11.35 31.06
CA GLN A 393 -23.80 12.75 31.47
C GLN A 393 -25.12 13.45 31.08
N VAL A 394 -25.59 13.24 29.84
CA VAL A 394 -26.87 13.80 29.36
C VAL A 394 -28.04 13.25 30.16
N ASN A 395 -28.05 11.95 30.46
CA ASN A 395 -29.11 11.32 31.24
C ASN A 395 -29.13 11.81 32.70
N ASP A 396 -27.96 11.97 33.32
CA ASP A 396 -27.85 12.49 34.68
C ASP A 396 -28.28 13.95 34.75
N ALA A 397 -27.86 14.80 33.80
CA ALA A 397 -28.33 16.18 33.70
C ALA A 397 -29.85 16.27 33.52
N LYS A 398 -30.44 15.37 32.72
CA LYS A 398 -31.90 15.28 32.55
C LYS A 398 -32.59 14.85 33.84
N ARG A 399 -32.04 13.88 34.59
CA ARG A 399 -32.57 13.44 35.89
C ARG A 399 -32.53 14.58 36.91
N GLU A 400 -31.43 15.31 36.99
CA GLU A 400 -31.29 16.45 37.89
C GLU A 400 -32.23 17.60 37.51
N LYS A 401 -32.43 17.86 36.21
CA LYS A 401 -33.44 18.82 35.76
C LYS A 401 -34.86 18.39 36.19
N ILE A 402 -35.23 17.13 35.97
CA ILE A 402 -36.54 16.61 36.39
C ILE A 402 -36.74 16.73 37.91
N LYS A 403 -35.71 16.44 38.71
CA LYS A 403 -35.78 16.62 40.18
C LYS A 403 -36.03 18.08 40.55
N LYS A 404 -35.28 19.02 39.95
CA LYS A 404 -35.46 20.46 40.18
C LYS A 404 -36.85 20.95 39.76
N ASP A 405 -37.33 20.52 38.59
CA ASP A 405 -38.67 20.88 38.09
C ASP A 405 -39.77 20.34 39.03
N PHE A 406 -39.59 19.11 39.55
CA PHE A 406 -40.49 18.52 40.54
C PHE A 406 -40.45 19.24 41.89
N GLU A 407 -39.26 19.57 42.40
CA GLU A 407 -39.08 20.35 43.63
C GLU A 407 -39.70 21.75 43.52
N ALA A 408 -39.48 22.46 42.41
CA ALA A 408 -40.09 23.77 42.14
C ALA A 408 -41.62 23.71 42.11
N THR A 409 -42.17 22.62 41.56
CA THR A 409 -43.62 22.37 41.55
C THR A 409 -44.16 22.14 42.98
N LEU A 410 -43.40 21.46 43.85
CA LEU A 410 -43.78 21.21 45.24
C LEU A 410 -43.63 22.44 46.15
N THR A 411 -42.64 23.30 45.91
CA THR A 411 -42.40 24.51 46.71
C THR A 411 -43.27 25.70 46.29
N GLY A 412 -44.00 25.58 45.17
CA GLY A 412 -44.88 26.64 44.68
C GLY A 412 -44.16 27.82 44.04
N GLU A 413 -42.87 27.66 43.69
CA GLU A 413 -42.11 28.65 42.92
C GLU A 413 -42.53 28.61 41.44
N ASN A 414 -43.74 29.07 41.14
CA ASN A 414 -44.15 29.37 39.76
C ASN A 414 -43.40 30.62 39.29
N ASN A 415 -42.32 30.43 38.53
CA ASN A 415 -41.82 31.47 37.66
C ASN A 415 -42.86 31.70 36.56
N GLY A 416 -43.75 32.67 36.80
CA GLY A 416 -44.68 33.17 35.80
C GLY A 416 -43.93 33.81 34.63
N GLU A 417 -43.68 33.04 33.58
CA GLU A 417 -43.52 33.60 32.24
C GLU A 417 -44.89 33.69 31.58
N ASN A 418 -45.28 34.93 31.28
CA ASN A 418 -46.51 35.34 30.64
C ASN A 418 -46.86 34.48 29.42
N ILE A 419 -47.95 33.73 29.53
CA ILE A 419 -48.73 33.29 28.36
C ILE A 419 -49.44 34.54 27.84
N VAL A 420 -48.82 35.26 26.90
CA VAL A 420 -49.54 36.23 26.08
C VAL A 420 -50.38 35.43 25.08
N HIS A 421 -51.67 35.28 25.39
CA HIS A 421 -52.68 34.87 24.43
C HIS A 421 -52.79 35.93 23.32
N SER A 422 -52.28 35.63 22.12
CA SER A 422 -52.75 36.29 20.90
C SER A 422 -54.06 35.63 20.46
N ASN A 423 -55.18 36.08 21.06
CA ASN A 423 -56.50 35.83 20.50
C ASN A 423 -56.71 36.76 19.31
N THR A 424 -56.58 36.20 18.11
CA THR A 424 -57.38 36.59 16.95
C THR A 424 -58.85 36.30 17.24
N ASN A 425 -59.71 37.31 17.18
CA ASN A 425 -61.10 37.11 16.76
C ASN A 425 -61.68 38.39 16.15
N SER A 426 -62.38 38.16 15.05
CA SER A 426 -62.96 39.07 14.09
C SER A 426 -64.12 39.92 14.63
N ILE A 427 -64.29 41.11 14.05
CA ILE A 427 -65.53 41.56 13.42
C ILE A 427 -65.17 42.15 12.05
#